data_AF-A0A1G3AGU2-F1
#
_entry.id   AF-A0A1G3AGU2-F1
#
_cell.length_a   1.000
_cell.length_b   1.000
_cell.length_c   1.000
_cell.angle_alpha   90.00
_cell.angle_beta   90.00
_cell.angle_gamma   90.00
#
_symmetry.space_group_name_H-M   'P 1'
#
loop_
_entity.id
_entity.type
_entity.pdbx_description
1 polymer ?
#
loop_
_entity_poly.entity_id
_entity_poly.type
_entity_poly.pdbx_seq_one_letter_code
_entity_poly.pdbx_strand_id
1 'polypeptide(L)'
;MQVFLFGSVCYRDHPNDIDMLFVYDASLLPPRSAYGAFRPLMAEIEAMVDIPIRSVVLSQDEARESGFVEEVEPIELRSTRSVVGA
;
A
#
# COMPACT_ATOMS: atom_id res chain seq x y z
N MET A 1 -4.74 -5.84 7.72
CA MET A 1 -4.21 -4.80 6.80
C MET A 1 -3.78 -5.49 5.54
N GLN A 2 -4.15 -4.95 4.38
CA GLN A 2 -3.67 -5.38 3.08
C GLN A 2 -2.93 -4.20 2.45
N VAL A 3 -1.85 -4.49 1.73
CA VAL A 3 -1.04 -3.48 1.05
C VAL A 3 -0.93 -3.88 -0.41
N PHE A 4 -1.12 -2.92 -1.31
CA PHE A 4 -1.04 -3.16 -2.74
C PHE A 4 -0.14 -2.14 -3.41
N LEU A 5 0.49 -2.55 -4.51
CA LEU A 5 1.14 -1.67 -5.47
C LEU A 5 0.19 -1.41 -6.64
N PHE A 6 0.18 -0.18 -7.13
CA PHE A 6 -0.57 0.18 -8.33
C PHE A 6 0.12 1.27 -9.12
N GLY A 7 -0.51 1.71 -10.22
CA GLY A 7 0.05 2.78 -11.02
C GLY A 7 1.30 2.36 -11.76
N SER A 8 2.22 3.31 -11.98
CA SER A 8 3.30 3.13 -12.96
C SER A 8 4.36 2.09 -12.55
N VAL A 9 4.50 1.82 -11.25
CA VAL A 9 5.43 0.81 -10.71
C VAL A 9 5.10 -0.61 -11.20
N CYS A 10 3.86 -0.90 -11.57
CA CYS A 10 3.44 -2.24 -12.00
C CYS A 10 3.88 -2.59 -13.43
N TYR A 11 4.25 -1.61 -14.25
CA TYR A 11 4.51 -1.83 -15.68
C TYR A 11 5.69 -1.02 -16.25
N ARG A 12 6.38 -0.20 -15.44
CA ARG A 12 7.58 0.53 -15.85
C ARG A 12 8.79 0.04 -15.08
N ASP A 13 9.92 -0.11 -15.78
CA ASP A 13 11.20 -0.50 -15.17
C ASP A 13 11.81 0.62 -14.30
N HIS A 14 11.49 1.87 -14.60
CA HIS A 14 11.98 3.06 -13.88
C HIS A 14 10.82 4.03 -13.59
N PRO A 15 9.97 3.73 -12.59
CA PRO A 15 8.90 4.60 -12.19
C PRO A 15 9.45 5.81 -11.42
N ASN A 16 8.76 6.96 -11.53
CA ASN A 16 9.17 8.18 -10.81
C ASN A 16 8.73 8.17 -9.33
N ASP A 17 7.76 7.32 -9.03
CA ASP A 17 7.13 7.15 -7.74
C ASP A 17 6.60 5.71 -7.61
N ILE A 18 6.35 5.26 -6.39
CA ILE A 18 5.66 4.02 -6.11
C ILE A 18 4.30 4.36 -5.53
N ASP A 19 3.24 4.09 -6.29
CA ASP A 19 1.89 4.23 -5.78
C ASP A 19 1.50 2.99 -4.94
N MET A 20 1.13 3.23 -3.68
CA MET A 20 0.80 2.20 -2.70
C MET A 20 -0.59 2.40 -2.11
N LEU A 21 -1.38 1.34 -2.05
CA LEU A 21 -2.69 1.33 -1.39
C LEU A 21 -2.60 0.57 -0.07
N PHE A 22 -3.02 1.21 1.02
CA PHE A 22 -3.17 0.59 2.33
C PHE A 22 -4.66 0.41 2.62
N VAL A 23 -5.10 -0.84 2.74
CA VAL A 23 -6.47 -1.18 3.15
C VAL A 23 -6.48 -1.66 4.60
N TYR A 24 -7.20 -0.96 5.46
CA TYR A 24 -7.26 -1.22 6.90
C TYR A 24 -8.68 -1.47 7.41
N ASP A 25 -8.78 -2.07 8.59
CA ASP A 25 -10.05 -2.30 9.28
C ASP A 25 -10.40 -1.08 10.16
N ALA A 26 -11.47 -0.38 9.80
CA ALA A 26 -11.90 0.83 10.50
C ALA A 26 -12.43 0.57 11.92
N SER A 27 -12.77 -0.68 12.26
CA SER A 27 -13.14 -1.05 13.63
C SER A 27 -11.94 -1.04 14.59
N LEU A 28 -10.73 -1.19 14.06
CA LEU A 28 -9.47 -1.21 14.83
C LEU A 28 -8.77 0.14 14.85
N LEU A 29 -9.01 0.97 13.83
CA LEU A 29 -8.34 2.26 13.65
C LEU A 29 -9.32 3.29 13.09
N PRO A 30 -9.62 4.38 13.79
CA PRO A 30 -10.51 5.41 13.27
C PRO A 30 -9.95 6.05 11.99
N PRO A 31 -10.78 6.32 10.95
CA PRO A 31 -10.30 6.86 9.68
C PRO A 31 -9.48 8.15 9.80
N ARG A 32 -9.88 9.06 10.68
CA ARG A 32 -9.14 10.31 10.97
C ARG A 32 -7.69 10.10 11.42
N SER A 33 -7.37 8.94 11.96
CA SER A 33 -6.04 8.59 12.48
C SER A 33 -5.26 7.69 11.52
N ALA A 34 -5.92 7.13 10.49
CA ALA A 34 -5.35 6.08 9.65
C ALA A 34 -4.08 6.53 8.94
N TYR A 35 -4.12 7.67 8.26
CA TYR A 35 -2.95 8.21 7.56
C TYR A 35 -1.76 8.44 8.51
N GLY A 36 -2.01 9.04 9.68
CA GLY A 36 -0.98 9.29 10.69
C GLY A 36 -0.35 8.01 11.24
N ALA A 37 -1.13 6.93 11.37
CA ALA A 37 -0.64 5.64 11.83
C ALA A 37 0.26 4.93 10.82
N PHE A 38 -0.02 5.09 9.52
CA PHE A 38 0.78 4.46 8.45
C PHE A 38 1.95 5.30 7.96
N ARG A 39 1.97 6.61 8.23
CA ARG A 39 3.04 7.52 7.82
C ARG A 39 4.46 7.05 8.22
N PRO A 40 4.72 6.52 9.43
CA PRO A 40 6.05 6.01 9.77
C PRO A 40 6.51 4.87 8.86
N LEU A 41 5.61 3.91 8.58
CA LEU A 41 5.89 2.81 7.66
C LEU A 41 6.16 3.31 6.24
N MET A 42 5.37 4.27 5.74
CA MET A 42 5.59 4.86 4.41
C MET A 42 6.97 5.53 4.32
N ALA A 43 7.38 6.27 5.36
CA ALA A 43 8.69 6.92 5.42
C ALA A 43 9.85 5.91 5.47
N GLU A 44 9.68 4.80 6.19
CA GLU A 44 10.67 3.71 6.19
C GLU A 44 10.82 3.08 4.81
N ILE A 45 9.70 2.79 4.13
CA ILE A 45 9.72 2.23 2.76
C ILE A 45 10.40 3.21 1.81
N GLU A 46 10.02 4.49 1.83
CA GLU A 46 10.62 5.54 1.00
C GLU A 46 12.14 5.63 1.18
N ALA A 47 12.61 5.57 2.44
CA ALA A 47 14.04 5.56 2.75
C ALA A 47 14.77 4.29 2.28
N MET A 48 14.07 3.16 2.15
CA MET A 48 14.67 1.89 1.70
C MET A 48 14.80 1.80 0.18
N VAL A 49 13.86 2.39 -0.57
CA VAL A 49 13.77 2.21 -2.03
C VAL A 49 14.32 3.39 -2.82
N ASP A 50 14.66 4.51 -2.17
CA ASP A 50 15.17 5.75 -2.78
C ASP A 50 14.29 6.27 -3.94
N ILE A 51 13.01 5.93 -3.91
CA ILE A 51 11.96 6.35 -4.85
C ILE A 51 10.79 6.90 -4.01
N PRO A 52 10.23 8.07 -4.36
CA PRO A 52 9.11 8.66 -3.64
C PRO A 52 7.92 7.71 -3.52
N ILE A 53 7.33 7.61 -2.33
CA ILE A 53 6.11 6.82 -2.10
C ILE A 53 4.89 7.73 -2.18
N ARG A 54 3.92 7.38 -3.02
CA ARG A 54 2.59 7.99 -3.03
C ARG A 54 1.57 7.01 -2.47
N SER A 55 0.97 7.37 -1.35
CA SER A 55 0.07 6.47 -0.65
C SER A 55 -1.39 6.88 -0.77
N VAL A 56 -2.26 5.91 -0.99
CA VAL A 56 -3.70 5.99 -0.74
C VAL A 56 -4.02 5.11 0.46
N VAL A 57 -4.82 5.63 1.41
CA VAL A 57 -5.20 4.91 2.62
C VAL A 57 -6.71 4.83 2.67
N LEU A 58 -7.26 3.62 2.60
CA LEU A 58 -8.70 3.36 2.61
C LEU A 58 -9.04 2.35 3.70
N SER A 59 -10.17 2.53 4.35
CA SER A 59 -10.82 1.48 5.10
C SER A 59 -11.34 0.40 4.14
N GLN A 60 -11.64 -0.78 4.67
CA GLN A 60 -12.28 -1.85 3.89
C GLN A 60 -13.59 -1.40 3.24
N ASP A 61 -14.38 -0.56 3.92
CA ASP A 61 -15.64 -0.05 3.39
C ASP A 61 -15.38 0.99 2.30
N GLU A 62 -14.46 1.94 2.50
CA GLU A 62 -14.08 2.90 1.46
C GLU A 62 -13.54 2.20 0.21
N ALA A 63 -12.69 1.18 0.36
CA ALA A 63 -12.13 0.42 -0.75
C ALA A 63 -13.21 -0.35 -1.54
N ARG A 64 -14.25 -0.84 -0.85
CA ARG A 64 -15.40 -1.53 -1.46
C ARG A 64 -16.32 -0.54 -2.18
N GLU A 65 -16.63 0.58 -1.53
CA GLU A 65 -17.54 1.60 -2.07
C GLU A 65 -16.95 2.32 -3.27
N SER A 66 -15.63 2.54 -3.29
CA SER A 66 -14.96 3.22 -4.38
C SER A 66 -14.66 2.33 -5.58
N GLY A 67 -14.82 1.00 -5.47
CA GLY A 67 -14.43 0.04 -6.50
C GLY A 67 -12.94 0.07 -6.89
N PHE A 68 -12.07 0.69 -6.06
CA PHE A 68 -10.71 1.04 -6.48
C PHE A 68 -9.87 -0.19 -6.83
N VAL A 69 -10.00 -1.25 -6.03
CA VAL A 69 -9.25 -2.51 -6.24
C VAL A 69 -9.72 -3.22 -7.52
N GLU A 70 -10.99 -3.09 -7.88
CA GLU A 70 -11.57 -3.72 -9.07
C GLU A 70 -11.18 -2.95 -10.34
N GLU A 71 -11.13 -1.62 -10.28
CA GLU A 71 -10.80 -0.78 -11.43
C GLU A 71 -9.30 -0.73 -11.73
N VAL A 72 -8.46 -0.70 -10.69
CA VAL A 72 -7.01 -0.48 -10.83
C VAL A 72 -6.22 -1.79 -10.95
N GLU A 73 -6.85 -2.93 -10.64
CA GLU A 73 -6.23 -4.26 -10.61
C GLU A 73 -4.85 -4.27 -9.91
N PRO A 74 -4.77 -3.80 -8.65
CA PRO A 74 -3.50 -3.57 -7.98
C PRO A 74 -2.84 -4.90 -7.58
N ILE A 75 -1.50 -4.91 -7.49
CA ILE A 75 -0.72 -6.08 -7.10
C ILE A 75 -0.61 -6.14 -5.57
N GLU A 76 -1.16 -7.18 -4.95
CA GLU A 76 -1.06 -7.35 -3.50
C GLU A 76 0.38 -7.68 -3.07
N LEU A 77 0.92 -6.88 -2.14
CA LEU A 77 2.19 -7.17 -1.49
C LEU A 77 1.99 -8.23 -0.41
N ARG A 78 2.45 -9.43 -0.71
CA ARG A 78 2.45 -10.56 0.23
C ARG A 78 3.86 -10.81 0.74
N SER A 79 3.99 -11.02 2.05
CA SER A 79 5.24 -11.47 2.65
C SER A 79 5.58 -12.85 2.10
N THR A 80 6.65 -12.96 1.31
CA THR A 80 7.29 -14.24 1.04
C THR A 80 8.19 -14.56 2.23
N ARG A 81 7.78 -15.52 3.07
CA ARG A 81 8.74 -16.11 4.02
C ARG A 81 9.74 -16.91 3.20
N SER A 82 10.91 -16.35 2.91
CA SER A 82 12.05 -17.16 2.49
C SER A 82 12.44 -18.04 3.67
N VAL A 83 12.09 -19.31 3.59
CA VAL A 83 12.73 -20.34 4.42
C VAL A 83 14.16 -20.44 3.91
N VAL A 84 15.06 -19.64 4.48
CA VAL A 84 16.49 -19.89 4.34
C VAL A 84 16.73 -21.19 5.11
N GLY A 85 16.85 -22.28 4.36
CA GLY A 85 17.20 -23.60 4.90
C GLY A 85 18.51 -23.49 5.69
N ALA A 86 18.48 -24.07 6.89
CA ALA A 86 19.60 -24.24 7.80
C ALA A 86 20.73 -25.10 7.20
#